data_AF-A0A4Q5WFD8-F1
#
_entry.id   AF-A0A4Q5WFD8-F1
#
_cell.length_a   1.000
_cell.length_b   1.000
_cell.length_c   1.000
_cell.angle_alpha   90.00
_cell.angle_beta   90.00
_cell.angle_gamma   90.00
#
_symmetry.space_group_name_H-M   'P 1'
#
loop_
_entity.id
_entity.type
_entity.pdbx_description
1 polymer ?
#
loop_
_entity_poly.entity_id
_entity_poly.type
_entity_poly.pdbx_seq_one_letter_code
_entity_poly.pdbx_strand_id
1 'polypeptide(L)' 'GLDTPSLDYGQSTDFRTHRLLLGQNIPGFENVANLDSLPATGAYVIALPVKIKGGSGGPLRIVAWLPQEH' A
#
# COMPACT_ATOMS: atom_id res chain seq x y z
N GLY A 1 -0.14 1.48 -3.31
CA GLY A 1 0.33 2.04 -2.03
C GLY A 1 0.83 3.45 -2.27
N LEU A 2 1.02 4.22 -1.21
CA LEU A 2 1.51 5.60 -1.26
C LEU A 2 2.39 5.94 -0.06
N ASP A 3 3.12 7.06 -0.16
CA ASP A 3 4.07 7.59 0.82
C ASP A 3 3.45 8.52 1.85
N THR A 4 2.12 8.63 1.88
CA THR A 4 1.38 9.43 2.86
C THR A 4 0.64 8.56 3.88
N PRO A 5 0.17 9.14 5.00
CA PRO A 5 -0.48 8.38 6.07
C PRO A 5 -1.92 7.92 5.81
N SER A 6 -2.49 8.20 4.63
CA SER A 6 -3.89 7.91 4.34
C SER A 6 -4.11 7.69 2.84
N LEU A 7 -4.91 6.68 2.44
CA LEU A 7 -5.38 6.54 1.05
C LEU A 7 -6.22 7.73 0.58
N ASP A 8 -6.91 8.39 1.51
CA ASP A 8 -7.74 9.55 1.24
C ASP A 8 -6.99 10.86 1.47
N TYR A 9 -7.42 11.91 0.77
CA TYR A 9 -7.01 13.28 1.01
C TYR A 9 -7.17 13.66 2.48
N GLY A 10 -6.18 14.37 3.04
CA GLY A 10 -6.05 14.56 4.49
C GLY A 10 -7.24 15.22 5.21
N GLN A 11 -8.05 16.04 4.52
CA GLN A 11 -9.25 16.65 5.10
C GLN A 11 -10.54 15.89 4.76
N SER A 12 -10.47 14.72 4.14
CA SER A 12 -11.65 13.90 3.86
C SER A 12 -12.32 13.49 5.16
N THR A 13 -13.65 13.63 5.20
CA THR A 13 -14.50 13.16 6.29
C THR A 13 -15.34 11.95 5.88
N ASP A 14 -15.38 11.63 4.60
CA ASP A 14 -16.19 10.55 4.01
C ASP A 14 -15.38 9.30 3.62
N PHE A 15 -14.04 9.40 3.63
CA PHE A 15 -13.08 8.32 3.36
C PHE A 15 -13.44 7.50 2.12
N ARG A 16 -13.77 8.22 1.03
CA ARG A 16 -14.35 7.61 -0.16
C ARG A 16 -13.41 6.60 -0.82
N THR A 17 -12.11 6.85 -0.81
CA THR A 17 -11.09 5.95 -1.38
C THR A 17 -11.01 4.66 -0.57
N HIS A 18 -10.93 4.77 0.76
CA HIS A 18 -11.01 3.59 1.64
C HIS A 18 -12.27 2.79 1.39
N ARG A 19 -13.44 3.44 1.37
CA ARG A 19 -14.73 2.76 1.19
C ARG A 19 -14.83 2.02 -0.13
N LEU A 20 -14.38 2.63 -1.23
CA LEU A 20 -14.43 2.02 -2.55
C LEU A 20 -13.46 0.85 -2.66
N LEU A 21 -12.19 1.03 -2.27
CA LEU A 21 -11.16 0.01 -2.40
C LEU A 21 -11.39 -1.15 -1.43
N LEU A 22 -11.57 -0.88 -0.14
CA LEU A 22 -11.77 -1.92 0.87
C LEU A 22 -13.10 -2.64 0.70
N GLY A 23 -14.15 -1.95 0.23
CA GLY A 23 -15.43 -2.58 -0.13
C GLY A 23 -15.33 -3.56 -1.29
N GLN A 24 -14.27 -3.45 -2.12
CA GLN A 24 -13.92 -4.38 -3.18
C GLN A 24 -12.84 -5.39 -2.77
N ASN A 25 -12.48 -5.46 -1.49
CA ASN A 25 -11.36 -6.25 -0.95
C ASN A 25 -10.00 -5.90 -1.58
N ILE A 26 -9.82 -4.66 -2.01
CA ILE A 26 -8.53 -4.15 -2.51
C ILE A 26 -7.78 -3.51 -1.34
N PRO A 27 -6.63 -4.07 -0.91
CA PRO A 27 -5.89 -3.54 0.23
C PRO A 27 -5.15 -2.23 -0.11
N GLY A 28 -5.00 -1.38 0.90
CA GLY A 28 -4.15 -0.19 0.87
C GLY A 28 -2.83 -0.40 1.60
N PHE A 29 -1.78 0.28 1.12
CA PHE A 29 -0.48 0.35 1.80
C PHE A 29 -0.08 1.82 1.92
N GLU A 30 0.05 2.30 3.14
CA GLU A 30 0.32 3.69 3.50
C GLU A 30 1.73 3.82 4.08
N ASN A 31 2.28 5.04 4.08
CA ASN A 31 3.62 5.35 4.56
C ASN A 31 4.72 4.51 3.88
N VAL A 32 4.56 4.20 2.59
CA VAL A 32 5.55 3.44 1.83
C VAL A 32 6.70 4.36 1.43
N ALA A 33 7.91 4.06 1.90
CA ALA A 33 9.12 4.83 1.57
C ALA A 33 9.73 4.43 0.21
N ASN A 34 10.59 5.31 -0.31
CA ASN A 34 11.46 5.07 -1.48
C ASN A 34 10.72 4.71 -2.79
N LEU A 35 9.49 5.22 -2.96
CA LEU A 35 8.71 4.99 -4.19
C LEU A 35 9.36 5.60 -5.43
N ASP A 36 10.14 6.67 -5.24
CA ASP A 36 10.95 7.35 -6.27
C ASP A 36 12.09 6.47 -6.82
N SER A 37 12.49 5.43 -6.09
CA SER A 37 13.51 4.47 -6.52
C SER A 37 12.95 3.32 -7.37
N LEU A 38 11.63 3.28 -7.61
CA LEU A 38 10.98 2.23 -8.38
C LEU A 38 10.80 2.62 -9.85
N PRO A 39 10.97 1.68 -10.80
CA PRO A 39 10.54 1.90 -12.17
C PRO A 39 9.00 2.00 -12.23
N ALA A 40 8.48 2.71 -13.23
CA ALA A 40 7.03 2.86 -13.41
C ALA A 40 6.30 1.51 -13.58
N THR A 41 6.98 0.50 -14.13
CA THR A 41 6.47 -0.86 -14.32
C THR A 41 7.59 -1.89 -14.13
N GLY A 42 7.22 -3.16 -13.92
CA GLY A 42 8.15 -4.29 -13.89
C GLY A 42 8.72 -4.66 -12.52
N ALA A 43 8.53 -3.83 -11.49
CA ALA A 43 8.86 -4.20 -10.11
C ALA A 43 7.90 -5.27 -9.57
N TYR A 44 8.43 -6.21 -8.79
CA TYR A 44 7.63 -7.20 -8.06
C TYR A 44 7.53 -6.81 -6.59
N VAL A 45 6.32 -6.59 -6.09
CA VAL A 45 6.06 -6.09 -4.73
C VAL A 45 5.71 -7.23 -3.79
N ILE A 46 6.39 -7.28 -2.64
CA ILE A 46 6.10 -8.21 -1.54
C ILE A 46 5.63 -7.38 -0.34
N ALA A 47 4.38 -7.55 0.05
CA ALA A 47 3.74 -6.80 1.15
C ALA A 47 2.92 -7.76 2.03
N LEU A 48 3.57 -8.34 3.03
CA LEU A 48 2.97 -9.38 3.89
C LEU A 48 2.68 -8.79 5.29
N PRO A 49 1.42 -8.48 5.62
CA PRO A 49 1.06 -7.97 6.94
C PRO A 49 1.18 -9.02 8.05
N VAL A 50 1.37 -8.53 9.27
CA VAL A 50 1.33 -9.39 10.46
C VAL A 50 -0.03 -10.11 10.53
N LYS A 51 0.01 -11.42 10.82
CA LYS A 51 -1.19 -12.25 10.89
C LYS A 51 -1.96 -12.03 12.18
N ILE A 52 -2.86 -11.05 12.18
CA ILE A 52 -3.73 -10.70 13.32
C ILE A 52 -5.11 -11.37 13.14
N LYS A 53 -5.52 -12.22 14.08
CA LYS A 53 -6.84 -12.86 14.04
C LYS A 53 -7.95 -11.81 14.12
N GLY A 54 -8.77 -11.71 13.07
CA GLY A 54 -9.86 -10.71 12.99
C GLY A 54 -9.38 -9.27 12.82
N GLY A 55 -8.11 -9.05 12.47
CA GLY A 55 -7.57 -7.70 12.23
C GLY A 55 -8.12 -7.05 10.97
N SER A 56 -8.38 -5.75 11.03
CA SER A 56 -8.72 -4.92 9.86
C SER A 56 -7.51 -4.49 9.03
N GLY A 57 -6.32 -4.58 9.62
CA GLY A 57 -5.04 -4.20 9.05
C GLY A 57 -3.92 -4.44 10.06
N GLY A 58 -2.68 -4.17 9.66
CA GLY A 58 -1.53 -4.29 10.56
C GLY A 58 -0.25 -3.78 9.91
N PRO A 59 0.78 -3.47 10.72
CA PRO A 59 2.08 -3.09 10.20
C PRO A 59 2.67 -4.22 9.35
N LEU A 60 3.51 -3.84 8.38
CA LEU A 60 4.17 -4.79 7.50
C LEU A 60 5.51 -4.25 7.04
N ARG A 61 6.39 -5.17 6.61
CA ARG A 61 7.61 -4.80 5.88
C ARG A 61 7.35 -5.01 4.40
N ILE A 62 7.22 -3.91 3.66
CA ILE A 62 7.08 -3.92 2.20
C ILE A 62 8.47 -3.85 1.58
N VAL A 63 8.70 -4.67 0.55
CA VAL A 63 9.90 -4.63 -0.27
C VAL A 63 9.52 -4.80 -1.75
N ALA A 64 10.35 -4.27 -2.63
CA ALA A 64 10.22 -4.47 -4.07
C ALA A 64 11.48 -5.18 -4.60
N TRP A 65 11.27 -6.20 -5.42
CA TRP A 65 12.31 -6.81 -6.23
C TRP A 65 12.31 -6.11 -7.59
N LEU A 66 13.44 -5.50 -7.96
CA LEU A 66 13.57 -4.76 -9.21
C LEU A 66 13.89 -5.71 -10.38
N PRO A 67 13.38 -5.42 -11.59
CA PRO A 67 13.78 -6.16 -12.77
C PRO A 67 15.29 -6.01 -12.98
N GLN A 68 15.92 -7.06 -13.48
CA GLN A 68 17.34 -7.03 -13.82
C GLN A 68 17.50 -6.16 -15.07
N GLU A 69 18.34 -5.13 -15.02
CA GLU A 69 18.68 -4.37 -16.22
C GLU A 69 19.49 -5.27 -17.16
N HIS A 70 19.09 -5.32 -18.44
CA HIS A 70 19.80 -6.03 -19.50
C HIS A 70 20.88 -5.15 -20.11
#